data_AF-A0A315YS02-F1
#
_entry.id   AF-A0A315YS02-F1
#
_cell.length_a   1.000
_cell.length_b   1.000
_cell.length_c   1.000
_cell.angle_alpha   90.00
_cell.angle_beta   90.00
_cell.angle_gamma   90.00
#
_symmetry.space_group_name_H-M   'P 1'
#
loop_
_entity.id
_entity.type
_entity.pdbx_description
1 polymer ?
#
loop_
_entity_poly.entity_id
_entity_poly.type
_entity_poly.pdbx_seq_one_letter_code
_entity_poly.pdbx_strand_id
1 'polypeptide(L)'
;MHNFEDLFLPDNIPIWFFVFNYLTLISILAWPFILFGSIFIFDNPPNLFVGILFFLLINSYPLIQLGLIVLSFWLYEDYKMIAILIPILVYGFVLRFVHTFFK
;
A
#
# COMPACT_ATOMS: atom_id res chain seq x y z
N MET A 1 -3.29 -26.36 -0.26
CA MET A 1 -2.51 -25.48 0.62
C MET A 1 -1.53 -24.77 -0.30
N HIS A 2 -1.80 -23.52 -0.68
CA HIS A 2 -0.92 -22.77 -1.58
C HIS A 2 0.35 -22.41 -0.81
N ASN A 3 1.53 -22.76 -1.34
CA ASN A 3 2.78 -22.31 -0.76
C ASN A 3 2.94 -20.80 -1.02
N PHE A 4 3.58 -20.09 -0.10
CA PHE A 4 3.85 -18.65 -0.26
C PHE A 4 4.68 -18.35 -1.52
N GLU A 5 5.49 -19.31 -1.97
CA GLU A 5 6.26 -19.24 -3.21
C GLU A 5 5.38 -19.30 -4.46
N ASP A 6 4.29 -20.09 -4.42
CA ASP A 6 3.31 -20.15 -5.52
C ASP A 6 2.53 -18.83 -5.66
N LEU A 7 2.39 -18.06 -4.57
CA LEU A 7 1.67 -16.78 -4.57
C LEU A 7 2.32 -15.72 -5.49
N PHE A 8 3.64 -15.79 -5.66
CA PHE A 8 4.42 -14.78 -6.39
C PHE A 8 4.78 -15.20 -7.82
N LEU A 9 4.48 -16.43 -8.24
CA LEU A 9 4.69 -16.90 -9.61
C LEU A 9 3.66 -17.98 -10.03
N PRO A 10 2.33 -17.75 -9.97
CA PRO A 10 1.41 -18.70 -10.59
C PRO A 10 1.61 -18.65 -12.10
N ASP A 11 1.72 -19.82 -12.74
CA ASP A 11 1.85 -19.98 -14.20
C ASP A 11 0.75 -19.24 -14.99
N ASN A 12 -0.36 -18.88 -14.34
CA ASN A 12 -1.54 -18.23 -14.92
C ASN A 12 -1.59 -16.70 -14.76
N ILE A 13 -0.64 -16.08 -14.05
CA ILE A 13 -0.63 -14.62 -13.85
C ILE A 13 0.34 -13.95 -14.82
N PRO A 14 -0.09 -12.96 -15.61
CA PRO A 14 0.78 -12.31 -16.58
C PRO A 14 1.83 -11.43 -15.89
N ILE A 15 3.05 -11.43 -16.45
CA ILE A 15 4.21 -10.69 -15.92
C ILE A 15 3.91 -9.20 -15.72
N TRP A 16 3.10 -8.57 -16.59
CA TRP A 16 2.76 -7.16 -16.45
C TRP A 16 1.98 -6.87 -15.15
N PHE A 17 1.15 -7.80 -14.68
CA PHE A 17 0.39 -7.66 -13.45
C PHE A 17 1.32 -7.73 -12.23
N PHE A 18 2.32 -8.61 -12.28
CA PHE A 18 3.39 -8.65 -11.29
C PHE A 18 4.15 -7.33 -11.21
N VAL A 19 4.67 -6.87 -12.34
CA VAL A 19 5.41 -5.60 -12.42
C VAL A 19 4.57 -4.46 -11.88
N PHE A 20 3.28 -4.41 -12.23
CA PHE A 20 2.40 -3.34 -11.80
C PHE A 20 2.15 -3.36 -10.28
N ASN A 21 1.87 -4.53 -9.67
CA ASN A 21 1.77 -4.64 -8.21
C ASN A 21 3.09 -4.28 -7.53
N TYR A 22 4.23 -4.72 -8.07
CA TYR A 22 5.54 -4.43 -7.50
C TYR A 22 5.89 -2.93 -7.57
N LEU A 23 5.52 -2.25 -8.65
CA LEU A 23 5.71 -0.80 -8.78
C LEU A 23 4.94 -0.04 -7.70
N THR A 24 3.79 -0.55 -7.25
CA THR A 24 3.09 0.09 -6.13
C THR A 24 3.89 0.05 -4.83
N LEU A 25 4.71 -0.99 -4.59
CA LEU A 25 5.53 -1.11 -3.37
C LEU A 25 6.58 0.01 -3.24
N ILE A 26 6.89 0.75 -4.30
CA ILE A 26 7.88 1.83 -4.24
C ILE A 26 7.54 2.89 -3.18
N SER A 27 6.25 3.11 -2.91
CA SER A 27 5.82 4.06 -1.87
C SER A 27 6.16 3.61 -0.46
N ILE A 28 6.42 2.32 -0.22
CA ILE A 28 6.86 1.82 1.10
C ILE A 28 8.25 2.36 1.45
N LEU A 29 9.08 2.66 0.46
CA LEU A 29 10.42 3.22 0.69
C LEU A 29 10.37 4.60 1.37
N ALA A 30 9.25 5.31 1.27
CA ALA A 30 9.04 6.59 1.96
C ALA A 30 8.73 6.41 3.46
N TRP A 31 8.46 5.20 3.94
CA TRP A 31 7.96 4.95 5.29
C TRP A 31 8.86 5.45 6.41
N PRO A 32 10.20 5.24 6.38
CA PRO A 32 11.08 5.75 7.43
C PRO A 32 11.02 7.27 7.58
N PHE A 33 10.89 7.99 6.45
CA PHE A 33 10.75 9.45 6.44
C PHE A 33 9.40 9.90 6.99
N ILE A 34 8.33 9.20 6.63
CA ILE A 34 6.97 9.48 7.14
C ILE A 34 6.91 9.23 8.64
N LEU A 35 7.48 8.11 9.12
CA LEU A 35 7.55 7.79 10.53
C LEU A 35 8.31 8.87 11.30
N PHE A 36 9.50 9.24 10.82
CA PHE A 36 10.31 10.29 11.43
C PHE A 36 9.56 11.63 11.48
N GLY A 37 8.95 12.07 10.37
CA GLY A 37 8.18 13.31 10.31
C GLY A 37 6.95 13.29 11.21
N SER A 38 6.28 12.13 11.32
CA SER A 38 5.08 11.98 12.13
C SER A 38 5.33 12.20 13.63
N ILE A 39 6.53 11.88 14.13
CA ILE A 39 6.88 12.13 15.54
C ILE A 39 6.77 13.63 15.87
N PHE A 40 7.24 14.51 14.98
CA PHE A 40 7.17 15.95 15.20
C PHE A 40 5.78 16.53 14.97
N ILE A 41 5.03 15.99 14.00
CA ILE A 41 3.66 16.45 13.69
C ILE A 41 2.70 16.12 14.85
N PHE A 42 2.88 14.96 15.48
CA PHE A 42 1.99 14.45 16.52
C PHE A 42 2.58 14.56 17.93
N ASP A 43 3.59 15.42 18.15
CA ASP A 43 4.25 15.60 19.45
C ASP A 43 3.30 16.22 20.52
N ASN A 44 2.45 17.16 20.12
CA ASN A 44 1.46 17.79 21.02
C ASN A 44 0.07 17.90 20.37
N PRO A 45 -0.66 16.79 20.25
CA PRO A 45 -1.96 16.79 19.60
C PRO A 45 -3.00 17.47 20.52
N PRO A 46 -3.90 18.32 19.98
CA PRO A 46 -4.96 18.97 20.76
C PRO A 46 -5.92 17.97 21.42
N ASN A 47 -6.01 16.75 20.87
CA ASN A 47 -6.69 15.61 21.47
C ASN A 47 -5.79 14.38 21.35
N LEU A 48 -5.39 13.83 22.50
CA LEU A 48 -4.45 12.71 22.57
C LEU A 48 -4.94 11.45 21.86
N PHE A 49 -6.22 11.09 22.02
CA PHE A 49 -6.80 9.91 21.39
C PHE A 49 -6.80 10.04 19.86
N VAL A 50 -7.24 11.20 19.38
CA VAL A 50 -7.28 11.50 17.94
C VAL A 50 -5.86 11.54 17.35
N GLY A 51 -4.90 12.13 18.07
CA GLY A 51 -3.49 12.17 17.66
C GLY A 51 -2.88 10.78 17.52
N ILE A 52 -3.08 9.91 18.50
CA ILE A 52 -2.60 8.51 18.46
C ILE A 52 -3.25 7.75 17.30
N LEU A 53 -4.56 7.90 17.09
CA LEU A 53 -5.27 7.23 16.00
C LEU A 53 -4.70 7.63 14.63
N PHE A 54 -4.49 8.93 14.40
CA PHE A 54 -3.88 9.40 13.15
C PHE A 54 -2.42 9.00 12.99
N PHE A 55 -1.64 9.02 14.08
CA PHE A 55 -0.27 8.54 14.07
C PHE A 55 -0.19 7.07 13.64
N LEU A 56 -1.04 6.21 14.21
CA LEU A 56 -1.11 4.80 13.84
C LEU A 56 -1.58 4.61 12.39
N LEU A 57 -2.63 5.32 11.98
CA LEU A 57 -3.16 5.25 10.61
C LEU A 57 -2.10 5.61 9.58
N ILE A 58 -1.42 6.75 9.76
CA ILE A 58 -0.36 7.20 8.86
C ILE A 58 0.79 6.19 8.85
N ASN A 59 1.22 5.66 9.98
CA ASN A 59 2.36 4.74 10.02
C ASN A 59 2.03 3.30 9.61
N SER A 60 0.75 2.93 9.56
CA SER A 60 0.29 1.59 9.15
C SER A 60 0.14 1.43 7.64
N TYR A 61 0.30 2.50 6.85
CA TYR A 61 0.10 2.45 5.39
C TYR A 61 0.90 1.35 4.66
N PRO A 62 2.15 0.99 5.04
CA PRO A 62 2.88 -0.07 4.35
C PRO A 62 2.23 -1.44 4.56
N LEU A 63 1.67 -1.69 5.75
CA LEU A 63 0.96 -2.92 6.06
C LEU A 63 -0.33 -3.02 5.24
N ILE A 64 -1.08 -1.91 5.13
CA ILE A 64 -2.27 -1.84 4.29
C ILE A 64 -1.90 -2.13 2.83
N GLN A 65 -0.80 -1.54 2.35
CA GLN A 65 -0.33 -1.70 0.99
C GLN A 65 0.09 -3.15 0.68
N LEU A 66 0.83 -3.79 1.58
CA LEU A 66 1.18 -5.21 1.48
C LEU A 66 -0.08 -6.09 1.47
N GLY A 67 -1.02 -5.83 2.38
CA GLY A 67 -2.28 -6.56 2.45
C GLY A 67 -3.09 -6.46 1.16
N LEU A 68 -3.16 -5.27 0.55
CA LEU A 68 -3.85 -5.04 -0.73
C LEU A 68 -3.18 -5.78 -1.88
N ILE A 69 -1.85 -5.85 -1.91
CA ILE A 69 -1.13 -6.60 -2.95
C ILE A 69 -1.35 -8.10 -2.81
N VAL A 70 -1.27 -8.64 -1.59
CA VAL A 70 -1.57 -10.06 -1.33
C VAL A 70 -3.02 -10.37 -1.73
N LEU A 71 -3.96 -9.49 -1.37
CA LEU A 71 -5.37 -9.60 -1.75
C LEU A 71 -5.56 -9.55 -3.27
N SER A 72 -4.81 -8.69 -3.95
CA SER A 72 -4.79 -8.55 -5.42
C SER A 72 -4.35 -9.84 -6.10
N PHE A 73 -3.28 -10.48 -5.63
CA PHE A 73 -2.86 -11.80 -6.15
C PHE A 73 -3.88 -12.90 -5.84
N TRP A 74 -4.40 -12.92 -4.62
CA TRP A 74 -5.38 -13.93 -4.20
C TRP A 74 -6.70 -13.85 -4.98
N LEU A 75 -7.16 -12.63 -5.28
CA LEU A 75 -8.38 -12.41 -6.08
C LEU A 75 -8.17 -12.58 -7.59
N TYR A 76 -6.94 -12.75 -8.07
CA TYR A 76 -6.67 -12.73 -9.50
C TYR A 76 -7.36 -13.87 -10.25
N GLU A 77 -7.41 -15.06 -9.66
CA GLU A 77 -8.01 -16.23 -10.32
C GLU A 77 -9.53 -16.11 -10.43
N ASP A 78 -10.20 -15.73 -9.35
CA ASP A 78 -11.66 -15.67 -9.27
C ASP A 78 -12.25 -14.35 -9.82
N TYR A 79 -11.55 -13.22 -9.63
CA TYR A 79 -12.05 -11.87 -9.88
C TYR A 79 -11.00 -10.95 -10.53
N LYS A 80 -10.50 -11.34 -11.70
CA LYS A 80 -9.48 -10.61 -12.49
C LYS A 80 -9.65 -9.09 -12.53
N MET A 81 -10.87 -8.60 -12.78
CA MET A 81 -11.16 -7.16 -12.84
C MET A 81 -10.93 -6.46 -11.49
N ILE A 82 -11.37 -7.07 -10.39
CA ILE A 82 -11.19 -6.52 -9.03
C ILE A 82 -9.71 -6.55 -8.67
N ALA A 83 -9.03 -7.66 -8.94
CA ALA A 83 -7.61 -7.82 -8.71
C ALA A 83 -6.78 -6.74 -9.41
N ILE A 84 -7.09 -6.40 -10.67
CA ILE A 84 -6.39 -5.34 -11.42
C ILE A 84 -6.70 -3.95 -10.87
N LEU A 85 -7.92 -3.70 -10.40
CA LEU A 85 -8.30 -2.39 -9.86
C LEU A 85 -7.56 -2.04 -8.57
N ILE A 86 -7.23 -3.01 -7.72
CA ILE A 86 -6.55 -2.77 -6.44
C ILE A 86 -5.23 -2.00 -6.62
N PRO A 87 -4.22 -2.48 -7.38
CA PRO A 87 -2.98 -1.76 -7.56
C PRO A 87 -3.18 -0.42 -8.31
N ILE A 88 -4.20 -0.31 -9.17
CA ILE A 88 -4.53 0.96 -9.85
C ILE A 88 -4.98 2.00 -8.83
N LEU A 89 -5.86 1.62 -7.91
CA LEU A 89 -6.37 2.51 -6.86
C LEU A 89 -5.25 2.92 -5.90
N VAL A 90 -4.39 1.98 -5.52
CA VAL A 90 -3.22 2.26 -4.68
C VAL A 90 -2.28 3.23 -5.38
N TYR A 91 -1.94 2.99 -6.64
CA TYR A 91 -1.05 3.86 -7.41
C TYR A 91 -1.65 5.25 -7.62
N GLY A 92 -2.94 5.32 -7.98
CA GLY A 92 -3.67 6.59 -8.13
C GLY A 92 -3.71 7.41 -6.84
N PHE A 93 -3.90 6.75 -5.70
CA PHE A 93 -3.84 7.40 -4.39
C PHE A 93 -2.45 7.99 -4.11
N VAL A 94 -1.39 7.21 -4.36
CA VAL A 94 0.01 7.67 -4.19
C VAL A 94 0.29 8.87 -5.09
N LEU A 95 -0.08 8.83 -6.38
CA LEU A 95 0.10 9.94 -7.30
C LEU A 95 -0.65 11.21 -6.84
N ARG A 96 -1.88 11.06 -6.36
CA ARG A 96 -2.67 12.18 -5.85
C ARG A 96 -2.03 12.80 -4.61
N PHE A 97 -1.49 11.97 -3.72
CA PHE A 97 -0.77 12.41 -2.54
C PHE A 97 0.48 13.21 -2.94
N VAL A 98 1.33 12.65 -3.80
CA VAL A 98 2.54 13.32 -4.33
C VAL A 98 2.19 14.65 -4.98
N HIS A 99 1.23 14.68 -5.91
CA HIS A 99 0.81 15.92 -6.58
C HIS A 99 0.32 17.00 -5.60
N THR A 100 -0.28 16.62 -4.48
CA THR A 100 -0.75 17.57 -3.45
C THR A 100 0.42 18.16 -2.66
N PHE A 101 1.50 17.40 -2.46
CA PHE A 101 2.69 17.85 -1.73
C PHE A 101 3.64 18.73 -2.56
N PHE A 102 3.69 18.54 -3.89
CA PHE A 102 4.59 19.28 -4.80
C PHE A 102 3.90 20.45 -5.53
N LYS A 103 2.70 20.86 -5.10
CA LYS A 103 1.99 22.06 -5.57
C LYS A 103 2.10 23.17 -4.53
#